data_AF-A0A7S0HLU3-F1
#
_entry.id   AF-A0A7S0HLU3-F1
#
_cell.length_a   1.000
_cell.length_b   1.000
_cell.length_c   1.000
_cell.angle_alpha   90.00
_cell.angle_beta   90.00
_cell.angle_gamma   90.00
#
_symmetry.space_group_name_H-M   'P 1'
#
loop_
_entity.id
_entity.type
_entity.pdbx_description
1 polymer ?
#
loop_
_entity_poly.entity_id
_entity_poly.type
_entity_poly.pdbx_seq_one_letter_code
_entity_poly.pdbx_strand_id
1 'polypeptide(L)'
;MGGMGAPPASGGKTGVLGGGGGRASQGAVMTGSKAKVPLTRVVKEFMARLDHEAHEQGNAQFSTSQLQESFNRTGMPNPKASFRDLLDYLNIEAYIVMKGSGQWKLASCA
;
A
#
# COMPACT_ATOMS: atom_id res chain seq x y z
N MET A 1 -35.54 -57.45 -20.29
CA MET A 1 -34.80 -57.38 -19.01
C MET A 1 -33.30 -57.45 -19.32
N GLY A 2 -32.49 -56.63 -18.63
CA GLY A 2 -31.02 -56.50 -18.76
C GLY A 2 -30.61 -55.57 -19.91
N GLY A 3 -29.95 -54.42 -19.75
CA GLY A 3 -29.07 -53.94 -18.68
C GLY A 3 -27.61 -54.29 -19.02
N MET A 4 -26.85 -53.36 -19.61
CA MET A 4 -25.38 -53.26 -19.51
C MET A 4 -24.87 -52.05 -20.31
N GLY A 5 -24.21 -51.12 -19.62
CA GLY A 5 -23.48 -50.00 -20.24
C GLY A 5 -22.03 -50.36 -20.61
N ALA A 6 -21.32 -49.31 -21.08
CA ALA A 6 -19.90 -49.22 -21.50
C ALA A 6 -19.67 -49.38 -23.03
N PRO A 7 -18.65 -48.73 -23.63
CA PRO A 7 -17.44 -48.14 -23.03
C PRO A 7 -17.07 -46.68 -23.44
N PRO A 8 -16.08 -46.06 -22.76
CA PRO A 8 -15.59 -44.70 -23.04
C PRO A 8 -14.65 -44.62 -24.25
N ALA A 9 -14.74 -43.50 -24.97
CA ALA A 9 -13.93 -43.20 -26.14
C ALA A 9 -12.72 -42.30 -25.83
N SER A 10 -11.65 -42.56 -26.57
CA SER A 10 -10.59 -41.64 -26.99
C SER A 10 -9.44 -41.36 -26.03
N GLY A 11 -8.44 -42.25 -26.11
CA GLY A 11 -7.04 -41.91 -25.88
C GLY A 11 -6.35 -41.54 -27.20
N GLY A 12 -5.47 -40.53 -27.13
CA GLY A 12 -4.44 -40.32 -28.13
C GLY A 12 -4.12 -38.85 -28.40
N LYS A 13 -3.02 -38.35 -27.81
CA LYS A 13 -2.04 -37.45 -28.45
C LYS A 13 -0.68 -37.60 -27.75
N THR A 14 0.26 -38.27 -28.43
CA THR A 14 1.70 -38.18 -28.19
C THR A 14 2.21 -36.89 -28.82
N GLY A 15 2.96 -36.10 -28.06
CA GLY A 15 3.67 -34.90 -28.52
C GLY A 15 4.82 -34.61 -27.58
N VAL A 16 6.03 -34.70 -28.11
CA VAL A 16 7.32 -34.69 -27.42
C VAL A 16 7.88 -33.25 -27.35
N LEU A 17 8.79 -33.03 -26.39
CA LEU A 17 9.86 -31.99 -26.35
C LEU A 17 9.50 -30.60 -25.81
N GLY A 18 10.33 -30.15 -24.85
CA GLY A 18 10.58 -28.73 -24.61
C GLY A 18 10.61 -28.35 -23.14
N GLY A 19 11.81 -28.29 -22.57
CA GLY A 19 12.05 -27.78 -21.22
C GLY A 19 11.67 -26.30 -21.04
N GLY A 20 11.51 -25.89 -19.80
CA GLY A 20 11.28 -24.50 -19.43
C GLY A 20 10.49 -24.43 -18.13
N GLY A 21 11.16 -23.99 -17.06
CA GLY A 21 10.61 -24.00 -15.72
C GLY A 21 9.45 -23.04 -15.50
N GLY A 22 8.89 -23.09 -14.29
CA GLY A 22 8.11 -21.98 -13.77
C GLY A 22 6.95 -22.36 -12.87
N ARG A 23 7.22 -22.30 -11.56
CA ARG A 23 6.40 -21.63 -10.53
C ARG A 23 4.96 -22.14 -10.38
N ALA A 24 4.73 -22.94 -9.34
CA ALA A 24 4.35 -22.48 -8.00
C ALA A 24 2.83 -22.32 -7.86
N SER A 25 2.29 -23.22 -7.05
CA SER A 25 0.96 -23.25 -6.47
C SER A 25 0.46 -21.84 -6.12
N GLN A 26 -0.57 -21.36 -6.82
CA GLN A 26 -1.27 -20.15 -6.41
C GLN A 26 -2.74 -20.50 -6.14
N GLY A 27 -2.97 -20.88 -4.90
CA GLY A 27 -4.29 -21.15 -4.34
C GLY A 27 -4.32 -20.80 -2.86
N ALA A 28 -3.62 -19.73 -2.45
CA ALA A 28 -3.76 -19.16 -1.12
C ALA A 28 -4.92 -18.16 -1.13
N VAL A 29 -6.13 -18.66 -0.95
CA VAL A 29 -7.27 -17.83 -0.51
C VAL A 29 -7.05 -17.48 0.96
N MET A 30 -6.27 -16.44 1.21
CA MET A 30 -6.14 -15.89 2.56
C MET A 30 -7.35 -15.02 2.85
N THR A 31 -8.39 -15.66 3.36
CA THR A 31 -9.43 -15.00 4.13
C THR A 31 -8.81 -14.45 5.42
N GLY A 32 -9.16 -13.21 5.77
CA GLY A 32 -9.07 -12.76 7.16
C GLY A 32 -7.68 -12.37 7.68
N SER A 33 -7.23 -11.19 7.28
CA SER A 33 -6.52 -10.30 8.19
C SER A 33 -6.77 -8.89 7.70
N LYS A 34 -7.35 -8.02 8.55
CA LYS A 34 -7.18 -6.58 8.38
C LYS A 34 -5.69 -6.33 8.52
N ALA A 35 -4.93 -6.53 7.44
CA ALA A 35 -3.49 -6.35 7.44
C ALA A 35 -3.26 -4.90 7.87
N LYS A 36 -2.76 -4.72 9.09
CA LYS A 36 -2.36 -3.40 9.58
C LYS A 36 -1.43 -2.84 8.52
N VAL A 37 -1.85 -1.78 7.83
CA VAL A 37 -1.01 -1.14 6.82
C VAL A 37 0.26 -0.73 7.57
N PRO A 38 1.45 -1.19 7.12
CA PRO A 38 2.67 -0.90 7.85
C PRO A 38 2.88 0.62 7.90
N LEU A 39 3.27 1.13 9.07
CA LEU A 39 3.47 2.57 9.31
C LEU A 39 4.39 3.19 8.24
N THR A 40 5.41 2.46 7.82
CA THR A 40 6.34 2.86 6.76
C THR A 40 5.64 3.10 5.41
N ARG A 41 4.63 2.30 5.06
CA ARG A 41 3.85 2.50 3.83
C ARG A 41 2.95 3.73 3.96
N VAL A 42 2.29 3.89 5.11
CA VAL A 42 1.46 5.07 5.40
C VAL A 42 2.28 6.36 5.33
N VAL A 43 3.46 6.35 5.94
CA VAL A 43 4.39 7.49 5.94
C VAL A 43 4.88 7.79 4.52
N LYS A 44 5.30 6.79 3.74
CA LYS A 44 5.76 7.00 2.37
C LYS A 44 4.69 7.62 1.47
N GLU A 45 3.48 7.06 1.48
CA GLU A 45 2.37 7.56 0.67
C GLU A 45 1.93 8.95 1.13
N PHE A 46 1.91 9.21 2.45
CA PHE A 46 1.61 10.53 2.99
C PHE A 46 2.68 11.55 2.60
N MET A 47 3.97 11.21 2.68
CA MET A 47 5.06 12.10 2.27
C MET A 47 5.04 12.35 0.77
N ALA A 48 4.85 11.33 -0.07
CA ALA A 48 4.72 11.50 -1.51
C ALA A 48 3.57 12.43 -1.89
N ARG A 49 2.45 12.35 -1.15
CA ARG A 49 1.31 13.24 -1.33
C ARG A 49 1.64 14.68 -0.93
N LEU A 50 2.24 14.87 0.24
CA LEU A 50 2.62 16.20 0.71
C LEU A 50 3.67 16.84 -0.20
N ASP A 51 4.63 16.06 -0.70
CA ASP A 51 5.64 16.51 -1.65
C ASP A 51 4.99 16.97 -2.96
N HIS A 52 4.06 16.19 -3.51
CA HIS A 52 3.27 16.58 -4.68
C HIS A 52 2.47 17.88 -4.43
N GLU A 53 1.79 17.99 -3.29
CA GLU A 53 1.03 19.20 -2.93
C GLU A 53 1.95 20.42 -2.72
N ALA A 54 3.15 20.23 -2.16
CA ALA A 54 4.15 21.28 -2.00
C ALA A 54 4.68 21.75 -3.36
N HIS A 55 4.93 20.81 -4.28
CA HIS A 55 5.38 21.10 -5.64
C HIS A 55 4.30 21.83 -6.45
N GLU A 56 3.03 21.40 -6.37
CA GLU A 56 1.92 22.06 -7.07
C GLU A 56 1.62 23.46 -6.52
N GLN A 57 1.71 23.65 -5.20
CA GLN A 57 1.46 24.95 -4.56
C GLN A 57 2.69 25.86 -4.56
N GLY A 58 3.88 25.34 -4.89
CA GLY A 58 5.15 26.03 -4.70
C GLY A 58 5.46 26.38 -3.24
N ASN A 59 4.81 25.69 -2.28
CA ASN A 59 4.93 25.97 -0.86
C ASN A 59 5.05 24.68 -0.03
N ALA A 60 6.21 24.48 0.59
CA ALA A 60 6.49 23.33 1.46
C ALA A 60 6.03 23.54 2.92
N GLN A 61 5.25 24.58 3.21
CA GLN A 61 4.71 24.87 4.55
C GLN A 61 3.22 24.53 4.62
N PHE A 62 2.87 23.75 5.64
CA PHE A 62 1.54 23.21 5.89
C PHE A 62 1.11 23.51 7.32
N SER A 63 -0.16 23.87 7.49
CA SER A 63 -0.82 23.89 8.79
C SER A 63 -1.24 22.48 9.22
N THR A 64 -1.48 22.28 10.52
CA THR A 64 -1.97 20.99 11.05
C THR A 64 -3.26 20.54 10.35
N SER A 65 -4.18 21.47 10.07
CA SER A 65 -5.43 21.20 9.35
C SER A 65 -5.19 20.73 7.91
N GLN A 66 -4.26 21.39 7.20
CA GLN A 66 -3.89 20.98 5.84
C GLN A 66 -3.26 19.59 5.83
N LEU A 67 -2.33 19.31 6.76
CA LEU A 67 -1.73 17.97 6.87
C LEU A 67 -2.79 16.89 7.15
N GLN A 68 -3.78 17.20 8.00
CA GLN A 68 -4.86 16.27 8.29
C GLN A 68 -5.75 16.04 7.07
N GLU A 69 -6.06 17.09 6.30
CA GLU A 69 -6.81 16.97 5.06
C GLU A 69 -6.04 16.17 4.01
N SER A 70 -4.76 16.47 3.80
CA SER A 70 -3.85 15.70 2.94
C SER A 70 -3.79 14.24 3.33
N PHE A 71 -3.73 13.94 4.64
CA PHE A 71 -3.75 12.58 5.15
C PHE A 71 -5.09 11.89 4.87
N ASN A 72 -6.22 12.55 5.12
CA ASN A 72 -7.55 12.01 4.83
C ASN A 72 -7.74 11.73 3.34
N ARG A 73 -7.18 12.57 2.46
CA ARG A 73 -7.20 12.37 1.00
C ARG A 73 -6.45 11.11 0.55
N THR A 74 -5.47 10.63 1.33
CA THR A 74 -4.81 9.34 1.04
C THR A 74 -5.74 8.14 1.24
N GLY A 75 -6.84 8.30 1.98
CA GLY A 75 -7.75 7.20 2.32
C GLY A 75 -7.13 6.12 3.21
N MET A 76 -5.92 6.33 3.72
CA MET A 76 -5.22 5.33 4.53
C MET A 76 -5.65 5.40 6.01
N PRO A 77 -5.79 4.24 6.67
CA PRO A 77 -6.05 4.21 8.09
C PRO A 77 -4.81 4.69 8.85
N ASN A 78 -4.99 5.57 9.85
CA ASN A 78 -3.90 5.96 10.73
C ASN A 78 -3.48 4.77 11.61
N PRO A 79 -2.23 4.30 11.53
CA PRO A 79 -1.75 3.19 12.35
C PRO A 79 -1.39 3.61 13.80
N LYS A 80 -1.34 4.93 14.08
CA LYS A 80 -1.09 5.50 15.42
C LYS A 80 -2.40 5.78 16.17
N ALA A 81 -2.30 6.00 17.48
CA ALA A 81 -3.43 6.31 18.35
C ALA A 81 -4.10 7.65 17.99
N SER A 82 -3.33 8.64 17.55
CA SER A 82 -3.83 9.93 17.09
C SER A 82 -3.05 10.47 15.88
N PHE A 83 -3.64 11.41 15.15
CA PHE A 83 -2.95 12.10 14.06
C PHE A 83 -1.75 12.89 14.59
N ARG A 84 -1.85 13.44 15.81
CA ARG A 84 -0.75 14.12 16.49
C ARG A 84 0.46 13.22 16.71
N ASP A 85 0.26 11.97 17.13
CA ASP A 85 1.36 10.99 17.28
C ASP A 85 2.04 10.66 15.95
N LEU A 86 1.27 10.67 14.85
CA LEU A 86 1.83 10.49 13.51
C LEU A 86 2.70 11.70 13.14
N LEU A 87 2.22 12.93 13.37
CA LEU A 87 3.00 14.15 13.12
C LEU A 87 4.26 14.23 13.98
N ASP A 88 4.17 13.83 15.25
CA ASP A 88 5.31 13.81 16.16
C ASP A 88 6.36 12.79 15.70
N TYR A 89 5.93 11.59 15.31
CA TYR A 89 6.80 10.60 14.67
C TYR A 89 7.48 11.14 13.41
N LEU A 90 6.74 11.80 12.52
CA LEU A 90 7.30 12.40 11.30
C LEU A 90 8.30 13.54 11.61
N ASN A 91 8.10 14.23 12.73
CA ASN A 91 9.00 15.28 13.20
C ASN A 91 10.29 14.72 13.81
N ILE A 92 10.19 13.63 14.58
CA ILE A 92 11.34 12.91 15.14
C ILE A 92 12.19 12.32 14.01
N GLU A 93 11.56 11.73 13.00
CA GLU A 93 12.24 11.14 11.84
C GLU A 93 12.69 12.17 10.80
N ALA A 94 12.54 13.47 11.10
CA ALA A 94 12.90 14.59 10.24
C ALA A 94 12.26 14.56 8.83
N TYR A 95 11.07 13.98 8.69
CA TYR A 95 10.27 14.06 7.45
C TYR A 95 9.56 15.41 7.32
N ILE A 96 9.04 15.91 8.45
CA ILE A 96 8.48 17.26 8.59
C ILE A 96 9.17 17.94 9.77
N VAL A 97 9.23 19.27 9.77
CA VAL A 97 9.82 20.04 10.85
C VAL A 97 8.82 21.07 11.32
N MET A 98 8.54 21.10 12.61
CA MET A 98 7.73 22.17 13.20
C MET A 98 8.53 23.49 13.18
N LYS A 99 8.02 24.52 12.50
CA LYS A 99 8.69 25.83 12.35
C LYS A 99 8.14 26.91 13.29
N GLY A 100 7.02 26.65 13.97
CA GLY A 100 6.37 27.58 14.89
C GLY A 100 5.06 27.02 15.45
N SER A 101 4.24 27.87 16.08
CA SER A 101 2.97 27.48 16.70
C SER A 101 1.94 27.00 15.67
N GLY A 102 2.01 25.72 15.30
CA GLY A 102 1.07 25.04 14.41
C GLY A 102 1.44 25.01 12.93
N GLN A 103 2.65 25.46 12.58
CA GLN A 103 3.19 25.44 11.22
C GLN A 103 4.23 24.33 11.08
N TRP A 104 4.05 23.51 10.05
CA TRP A 104 4.88 22.37 9.72
C TRP A 104 5.49 22.59 8.35
N LYS A 105 6.77 22.34 8.20
CA LYS A 105 7.44 22.40 6.91
C LYS A 105 7.84 20.99 6.51
N LEU A 106 7.63 20.58 5.26
CA LEU A 106 8.29 19.39 4.74
C LEU A 106 9.80 19.61 4.87
N ALA A 107 10.48 18.64 5.46
CA ALA A 107 11.94 18.70 5.51
C ALA A 107 12.53 18.73 4.10
N SER A 108 11.81 18.13 3.13
CA SER A 108 12.10 17.97 1.70
C SER A 108 13.54 17.53 1.42
N CYS A 109 13.66 16.35 0.80
CA CYS A 109 14.91 15.70 0.39
C CYS A 109 16.01 16.69 -0.03
N ALA A 110 17.17 16.57 0.62
CA ALA A 110 18.43 16.77 -0.07
C ALA A 110 18.60 15.71 -1.18
#